data_AF-A0A6J5Z2G4-F1
#
_entry.id   AF-A0A6J5Z2G4-F1
#
_cell.length_a   1.000
_cell.length_b   1.000
_cell.length_c   1.000
_cell.angle_alpha   90.00
_cell.angle_beta   90.00
_cell.angle_gamma   90.00
#
_symmetry.space_group_name_H-M   'P 1'
#
loop_
_entity.id
_entity.type
_entity.pdbx_description
1 polymer ?
#
loop_
_entity_poly.entity_id
_entity_poly.type
_entity_poly.pdbx_seq_one_letter_code
_entity_poly.pdbx_strand_id
1 'polypeptide(L)'
;MIVHTVVLAIAIAFPGHTDQALCVARAESNLTTTAISDTGDYGLFQINHRAHPQYALNYLLTLQGNLRAAVRISRHGRDWSAWAPRTRRICGV
;
A
#
# COMPACT_ATOMS: atom_id res chain seq x y z
N MET A 1 -16.72 9.98 -4.44
CA MET A 1 -16.37 10.34 -3.05
C MET A 1 -15.34 9.41 -2.38
N ILE A 2 -14.82 8.35 -3.01
CA ILE A 2 -13.90 7.39 -2.33
C ILE A 2 -12.42 7.83 -2.40
N VAL A 3 -11.99 8.42 -3.52
CA VAL A 3 -10.58 8.83 -3.74
C VAL A 3 -10.09 9.85 -2.71
N HIS A 4 -10.95 10.81 -2.31
CA HIS A 4 -10.57 11.86 -1.36
C HIS A 4 -10.25 11.28 0.02
N THR A 5 -11.03 10.30 0.49
CA THR A 5 -10.80 9.60 1.76
C THR A 5 -9.50 8.80 1.74
N VAL A 6 -9.19 8.13 0.62
CA VAL A 6 -7.94 7.35 0.48
C VAL A 6 -6.72 8.25 0.54
N VAL A 7 -6.72 9.36 -0.20
CA VAL A 7 -5.60 10.32 -0.21
C VAL A 7 -5.36 10.91 1.18
N LEU A 8 -6.41 11.35 1.86
CA LEU A 8 -6.29 11.88 3.22
C LEU A 8 -5.76 10.82 4.20
N ALA A 9 -6.26 9.59 4.12
CA ALA A 9 -5.79 8.50 4.97
C ALA A 9 -4.31 8.15 4.74
N ILE A 10 -3.85 8.17 3.48
CA ILE A 10 -2.42 8.01 3.14
C ILE A 10 -1.60 9.15 3.76
N ALA A 11 -2.04 10.40 3.62
CA ALA A 11 -1.33 11.56 4.17
C ALA A 11 -1.18 11.50 5.70
N ILE A 12 -2.23 11.03 6.40
CA ILE A 12 -2.18 10.83 7.85
C ILE A 12 -1.25 9.67 8.24
N ALA A 13 -1.25 8.58 7.47
CA ALA A 13 -0.47 7.38 7.77
C ALA A 13 1.03 7.52 7.47
N PHE A 14 1.39 8.39 6.52
CA PHE A 14 2.77 8.58 6.03
C PHE A 14 3.24 10.04 6.15
N PRO A 15 3.27 10.62 7.37
CA PRO A 15 3.75 11.99 7.53
C PRO A 15 5.19 12.13 7.06
N GLY A 16 5.46 13.11 6.19
CA GLY A 16 6.77 13.33 5.57
C GLY A 16 7.11 12.42 4.37
N HIS A 17 6.25 11.45 4.06
CA HIS A 17 6.41 10.51 2.94
C HIS A 17 5.12 10.34 2.11
N THR A 18 4.20 11.31 2.19
CA THR A 18 2.88 11.25 1.56
C THR A 18 2.97 11.05 0.05
N ASP A 19 3.85 11.79 -0.63
CA ASP A 19 3.96 11.74 -2.09
C ASP A 19 4.48 10.38 -2.57
N GLN A 20 5.48 9.84 -1.88
CA GLN A 20 6.00 8.48 -2.13
C GLN A 20 4.90 7.44 -1.91
N ALA A 21 4.22 7.48 -0.77
CA ALA A 21 3.16 6.52 -0.44
C ALA A 21 1.98 6.61 -1.42
N LEU A 22 1.61 7.82 -1.85
CA LEU A 22 0.56 8.02 -2.84
C LEU A 22 0.98 7.51 -4.22
N CYS A 23 2.23 7.72 -4.62
CA CYS A 23 2.76 7.15 -5.86
C CYS A 23 2.72 5.62 -5.84
N VAL A 24 3.20 5.00 -4.76
CA VAL A 24 3.19 3.54 -4.61
C VAL A 24 1.76 3.00 -4.66
N ALA A 25 0.82 3.57 -3.88
CA ALA A 25 -0.57 3.12 -3.89
C ALA A 25 -1.26 3.29 -5.27
N ARG A 26 -0.91 4.34 -6.03
CA ARG A 26 -1.39 4.52 -7.41
C ARG A 26 -0.78 3.48 -8.36
N ALA A 27 0.52 3.25 -8.27
CA ALA A 27 1.24 2.30 -9.12
C ALA A 27 0.80 0.85 -8.89
N GLU A 28 0.51 0.50 -7.63
CA GLU A 28 0.12 -0.86 -7.24
C GLU A 28 -1.35 -1.17 -7.53
N SER A 29 -2.28 -0.28 -7.18
CA SER A 29 -3.73 -0.61 -7.23
C SER A 29 -4.60 0.47 -7.88
N ASN A 30 -4.00 1.54 -8.40
CA ASN A 30 -4.71 2.75 -8.81
C ASN A 30 -5.64 3.28 -7.68
N LEU A 31 -5.16 3.24 -6.43
CA LEU A 31 -5.90 3.63 -5.22
C LEU A 31 -7.13 2.75 -4.89
N THR A 32 -7.15 1.50 -5.34
CA THR A 32 -8.25 0.57 -5.12
C THR A 32 -8.03 -0.25 -3.85
N THR A 33 -8.83 -0.01 -2.81
CA THR A 33 -8.68 -0.66 -1.49
C THR A 33 -8.98 -2.15 -1.47
N THR A 34 -9.72 -2.64 -2.46
CA THR A 34 -10.14 -4.04 -2.60
C THR A 34 -9.50 -4.74 -3.80
N ALA A 35 -8.41 -4.19 -4.36
CA ALA A 35 -7.71 -4.82 -5.47
C ALA A 35 -7.14 -6.18 -5.05
N ILE A 36 -7.23 -7.17 -5.94
CA ILE A 36 -6.68 -8.52 -5.76
C ILE A 36 -5.97 -8.87 -7.06
N SER A 37 -4.69 -9.24 -6.97
CA SER A 37 -3.94 -9.77 -8.11
C SER A 37 -4.06 -11.30 -8.20
N ASP A 38 -3.84 -11.86 -9.38
CA ASP A 38 -3.74 -13.31 -9.58
C ASP A 38 -2.53 -13.93 -8.87
N THR A 39 -1.58 -13.10 -8.42
CA THR A 39 -0.37 -13.50 -7.68
C THR A 39 -0.53 -13.45 -6.16
N GLY A 40 -1.73 -13.14 -5.65
CA GLY A 40 -2.00 -13.12 -4.21
C GLY A 40 -1.53 -11.85 -3.50
N ASP A 41 -1.67 -10.70 -4.17
CA ASP A 41 -1.44 -9.37 -3.62
C ASP A 41 -2.77 -8.67 -3.35
N TYR A 42 -2.87 -8.02 -2.19
CA TYR A 42 -4.17 -7.56 -1.68
C TYR A 42 -4.17 -6.07 -1.35
N GLY A 43 -5.27 -5.42 -1.73
CA GLY A 43 -5.68 -4.08 -1.37
C GLY A 43 -4.79 -2.95 -1.89
N LEU A 44 -4.89 -1.81 -1.21
CA LEU A 44 -4.38 -0.50 -1.64
C LEU A 44 -2.89 -0.50 -2.04
N PHE A 45 -2.05 -1.18 -1.28
CA PHE A 45 -0.59 -1.27 -1.51
C PHE A 45 -0.14 -2.61 -2.10
N GLN A 46 -1.09 -3.44 -2.57
CA GLN A 46 -0.83 -4.78 -3.12
C GLN A 46 0.12 -5.60 -2.24
N ILE A 47 -0.32 -5.85 -1.00
CA ILE A 47 0.49 -6.60 -0.04
C ILE A 47 0.42 -8.09 -0.36
N ASN A 48 1.57 -8.69 -0.66
CA ASN A 48 1.67 -10.12 -0.95
C ASN A 48 1.41 -10.95 0.32
N HIS A 49 0.34 -11.77 0.32
CA HIS A 49 -0.03 -12.54 1.51
C HIS A 49 0.96 -13.67 1.81
N ARG A 50 1.61 -14.25 0.79
CA ARG A 50 2.62 -15.30 1.01
C ARG A 50 3.85 -14.76 1.73
N ALA A 51 4.26 -13.51 1.45
CA ALA A 51 5.35 -12.84 2.15
C ALA A 51 4.96 -12.30 3.53
N HIS A 52 3.66 -12.05 3.75
CA HIS A 52 3.14 -11.47 5.00
C HIS A 52 1.92 -12.25 5.56
N PRO A 53 2.09 -13.56 5.88
CA PRO A 53 0.99 -14.44 6.28
C PRO A 53 0.35 -14.09 7.63
N GLN A 54 0.96 -13.17 8.39
CA GLN A 54 0.40 -12.68 9.65
C GLN A 54 -0.83 -11.78 9.47
N TYR A 55 -1.12 -11.32 8.26
CA TYR A 55 -2.29 -10.48 7.98
C TYR A 55 -3.40 -11.30 7.35
N ALA A 56 -4.58 -11.33 7.97
CA ALA A 56 -5.74 -11.97 7.36
C ALA A 56 -6.14 -11.28 6.03
N LEU A 57 -6.66 -12.05 5.07
CA LEU A 57 -7.04 -11.50 3.76
C LEU A 57 -8.11 -10.40 3.86
N ASN A 58 -9.13 -10.60 4.69
CA ASN A 58 -10.16 -9.61 4.93
C ASN A 58 -9.61 -8.33 5.58
N TYR A 59 -8.55 -8.44 6.39
CA TYR A 59 -7.84 -7.28 6.95
C TYR A 59 -7.14 -6.48 5.85
N LEU A 60 -6.45 -7.15 4.93
CA LEU A 60 -5.75 -6.51 3.80
C LEU A 60 -6.69 -5.85 2.79
N LEU A 61 -7.96 -6.24 2.73
CA LEU A 61 -8.97 -5.65 1.85
C LEU A 61 -9.71 -4.45 2.47
N THR A 62 -9.37 -4.07 3.70
CA THR A 62 -9.85 -2.81 4.31
C THR A 62 -8.83 -1.69 4.10
N LEU A 63 -9.30 -0.46 3.94
CA LEU A 63 -8.43 0.73 3.87
C LEU A 63 -7.49 0.80 5.08
N GLN A 64 -8.04 0.66 6.29
CA GLN A 64 -7.27 0.80 7.53
C GLN A 64 -6.26 -0.34 7.72
N GLY A 65 -6.67 -1.59 7.45
CA GLY A 65 -5.79 -2.74 7.60
C GLY A 65 -4.64 -2.71 6.60
N ASN A 66 -4.93 -2.43 5.32
CA ASN A 66 -3.91 -2.31 4.29
C ASN A 66 -2.92 -1.17 4.58
N LEU A 67 -3.42 0.01 4.99
CA LEU A 67 -2.56 1.14 5.38
C LEU A 67 -1.64 0.80 6.55
N ARG A 68 -2.17 0.20 7.63
CA ARG A 68 -1.36 -0.17 8.80
C ARG A 68 -0.28 -1.19 8.43
N ALA A 69 -0.61 -2.17 7.58
CA ALA A 69 0.36 -3.14 7.10
C ALA A 69 1.43 -2.48 6.22
N ALA A 70 1.03 -1.61 5.28
CA ALA A 70 1.96 -0.86 4.43
C ALA A 70 2.90 0.05 5.25
N VAL A 71 2.39 0.76 6.25
CA VAL A 71 3.21 1.57 7.18
C VAL A 71 4.24 0.69 7.89
N ARG A 72 3.85 -0.50 8.36
CA ARG A 72 4.77 -1.39 9.07
C ARG A 72 5.85 -1.96 8.15
N ILE A 73 5.46 -2.45 6.98
CA ILE A 73 6.37 -3.07 6.00
C ILE A 73 7.37 -2.02 5.47
N SER A 74 6.88 -0.81 5.17
CA SER A 74 7.71 0.26 4.62
C SER A 74 8.52 1.05 5.65
N ARG A 75 8.47 0.66 6.93
CA ARG A 75 9.07 1.40 8.06
C ARG A 75 8.62 2.86 8.13
N HIS A 76 7.31 3.11 8.01
CA HIS A 76 6.68 4.43 7.90
C HIS A 76 7.05 5.20 6.62
N GLY A 77 7.18 4.49 5.49
CA GLY A 77 7.50 5.09 4.19
C GLY A 77 8.98 5.40 3.96
N ARG A 78 9.87 4.93 4.84
CA ARG A 78 11.33 5.15 4.74
C ARG A 78 12.06 4.09 3.94
N ASP A 79 11.44 2.94 3.71
CA ASP A 79 12.05 1.79 3.05
C ASP A 79 11.01 1.05 2.22
N TRP A 80 11.04 1.21 0.90
CA TRP A 80 10.08 0.57 0.01
C TRP A 80 10.63 -0.69 -0.65
N SER A 81 11.77 -1.22 -0.18
CA SER A 81 12.48 -2.35 -0.81
C SER A 81 11.62 -3.62 -0.96
N ALA A 82 10.58 -3.78 -0.15
CA ALA A 82 9.61 -4.88 -0.24
C ALA A 82 8.66 -4.79 -1.44
N TRP A 83 8.49 -3.61 -2.05
CA TRP A 83 7.65 -3.41 -3.22
C TRP A 83 8.39 -3.76 -4.52
N ALA A 84 7.60 -4.08 -5.55
CA ALA A 84 8.13 -4.54 -6.83
C ALA A 84 9.17 -3.56 -7.41
N PRO A 85 10.25 -4.05 -8.04
CA PRO A 85 11.28 -3.19 -8.64
C PRO A 85 10.72 -2.17 -9.65
N ARG A 86 9.61 -2.49 -10.33
CA ARG A 86 8.93 -1.57 -11.24
C ARG A 86 8.31 -0.40 -10.49
N THR A 87 7.56 -0.66 -9.43
CA THR A 87 6.91 0.36 -8.59
C THR A 87 7.94 1.31 -8.00
N ARG A 88 9.00 0.74 -7.40
CA ARG A 88 10.12 1.50 -6.85
C ARG A 88 10.77 2.45 -7.85
N ARG A 89 11.01 1.96 -9.08
CA ARG A 89 11.56 2.78 -10.16
C ARG A 89 10.63 3.93 -10.58
N ILE A 90 9.31 3.67 -10.67
CA ILE A 90 8.33 4.70 -11.05
C ILE A 90 8.24 5.80 -9.98
N CYS A 91 8.34 5.41 -8.71
CA CYS A 91 8.14 6.32 -7.57
C CYS A 91 9.42 6.91 -6.98
N GLY A 92 10.59 6.47 -7.41
CA GLY A 92 11.88 6.95 -6.89
C GLY A 92 12.13 6.55 -5.44
N VAL A 93 11.77 5.31 -5.07
CA VAL A 93 11.84 4.76 -3.70
C VAL A 93 12.57 3.42 -3.59
#